data_AF-A0A0S8JDH3-F1
#
_entry.id   AF-A0A0S8JDH3-F1
#
_cell.length_a   1.000
_cell.length_b   1.000
_cell.length_c   1.000
_cell.angle_alpha   90.00
_cell.angle_beta   90.00
_cell.angle_gamma   90.00
#
_symmetry.space_group_name_H-M   'P 1'
#
loop_
_entity.id
_entity.type
_entity.pdbx_description
1 polymer ?
#
loop_
_entity_poly.entity_id
_entity_poly.type
_entity_poly.pdbx_seq_one_letter_code
_entity_poly.pdbx_strand_id
1 'polypeptide(L)'
;MKGVKKGEVFMFRYNTDMISRRDRIFFITISFVFFVAIFAPFIIAELKCGENTIFGGFLFNPIDGNSYLAKMYQGWVGEWRFKLPFTSEPGDGAYLFLLYLALGHLARLFHLPLLFVFHLSRVTGSIFLLWSLWSFLGEFYENPRVRKFAFALASFGSGMGWLLLPFGAFTSDFWVAETYPFLSSYANPHFPIGLALVLWLLKPRILTKIKEGRWIFVAFGVT
;
A
#
# COMPACT_ATOMS: atom_id res chain seq x y z
N MET A 1 -37.03 -18.90 -30.96
CA MET A 1 -35.64 -18.70 -30.51
C MET A 1 -35.43 -17.23 -30.20
N LYS A 2 -35.12 -16.89 -28.95
CA LYS A 2 -34.93 -15.51 -28.47
C LYS A 2 -33.56 -15.00 -28.91
N GLY A 3 -33.55 -13.92 -29.69
CA GLY A 3 -32.33 -13.23 -30.13
C GLY A 3 -31.77 -12.36 -29.01
N VAL A 4 -30.51 -12.62 -28.65
CA VAL A 4 -29.71 -11.91 -27.64
C VAL A 4 -29.54 -10.44 -28.04
N LYS A 5 -29.92 -9.50 -27.15
CA LYS A 5 -29.64 -8.07 -27.32
C LYS A 5 -28.13 -7.84 -27.27
N LYS A 6 -27.55 -7.47 -28.42
CA LYS A 6 -26.21 -6.89 -28.55
C LYS A 6 -26.21 -5.50 -27.89
N GLY A 7 -25.29 -5.27 -26.96
CA GLY A 7 -24.81 -3.91 -26.69
C GLY A 7 -25.29 -3.21 -25.42
N GLU A 8 -25.53 -3.90 -24.32
CA GLU A 8 -25.43 -3.23 -23.01
C GLU A 8 -23.94 -3.03 -22.69
N VAL A 9 -23.36 -1.97 -23.29
CA VAL A 9 -22.20 -1.33 -22.68
C VAL A 9 -22.73 -0.81 -21.35
N PHE A 10 -22.34 -1.45 -20.25
CA PHE A 10 -22.51 -0.90 -18.90
C PHE A 10 -21.78 0.44 -18.87
N MET A 11 -22.49 1.50 -19.27
CA MET A 11 -22.12 2.88 -19.02
C MET A 11 -22.15 3.03 -17.50
N PHE A 12 -20.99 2.84 -16.86
CA PHE A 12 -20.75 3.27 -15.50
C PHE A 12 -20.93 4.79 -15.49
N ARG A 13 -22.19 5.21 -15.32
CA ARG A 13 -22.58 6.61 -15.32
C ARG A 13 -22.10 7.17 -14.00
N TYR A 14 -20.90 7.74 -14.02
CA TYR A 14 -20.35 8.44 -12.88
C TYR A 14 -21.31 9.57 -12.53
N ASN A 15 -22.08 9.38 -11.46
CA ASN A 15 -22.72 10.51 -10.84
C ASN A 15 -21.59 11.26 -10.12
N THR A 16 -21.10 12.34 -10.72
CA THR A 16 -20.25 13.35 -10.07
C THR A 16 -21.05 14.08 -8.98
N ASP A 17 -21.98 13.40 -8.29
CA ASP A 17 -22.58 13.93 -7.09
C ASP A 17 -21.43 14.20 -6.13
N MET A 18 -21.28 15.47 -5.78
CA MET A 18 -20.37 15.97 -4.76
C MET A 18 -20.18 14.93 -3.66
N ILE A 19 -18.95 14.46 -3.46
CA ILE A 19 -18.60 13.60 -2.30
C ILE A 19 -19.20 14.29 -1.08
N SER A 20 -20.21 13.67 -0.48
CA SER A 20 -20.99 14.33 0.55
C SER A 20 -20.09 14.60 1.76
N ARG A 21 -20.39 15.64 2.54
CA ARG A 21 -19.66 15.91 3.79
C ARG A 21 -19.62 14.66 4.69
N ARG A 22 -20.69 13.87 4.71
CA ARG A 22 -20.78 12.61 5.46
C ARG A 22 -19.84 11.53 4.93
N ASP A 23 -19.57 11.49 3.63
CA ASP A 23 -18.63 10.52 3.04
C ASP A 23 -17.19 10.89 3.35
N ARG A 24 -16.86 12.19 3.29
CA ARG A 24 -15.52 12.69 3.69
C ARG A 24 -15.24 12.38 5.16
N ILE A 25 -16.20 12.69 6.04
CA ILE A 25 -16.06 12.38 7.48
C ILE A 25 -15.89 10.88 7.67
N PHE A 26 -16.71 10.05 7.04
CA PHE A 26 -16.58 8.59 7.15
C PHE A 26 -15.19 8.09 6.69
N PHE A 27 -14.72 8.54 5.53
CA PHE A 27 -13.40 8.15 5.01
C PHE A 27 -12.28 8.55 5.96
N ILE A 28 -12.33 9.78 6.49
CA ILE A 28 -11.33 10.27 7.46
C ILE A 28 -11.39 9.47 8.75
N THR A 29 -12.58 9.21 9.30
CA THR A 29 -12.75 8.43 10.53
C THR A 29 -12.22 7.01 10.37
N ILE A 30 -12.59 6.32 9.28
CA ILE A 30 -12.11 4.96 9.03
C ILE A 30 -10.60 4.93 8.79
N SER A 31 -10.06 5.89 8.04
CA SER A 31 -8.61 5.99 7.83
C SER A 31 -7.88 6.28 9.14
N PHE A 32 -8.44 7.12 10.00
CA PHE A 32 -7.88 7.39 11.33
C PHE A 32 -7.84 6.14 12.20
N VAL A 33 -8.95 5.39 12.28
CA VAL A 33 -9.00 4.11 13.01
C VAL A 33 -8.01 3.10 12.43
N PHE A 34 -7.89 3.04 11.10
CA PHE A 34 -6.92 2.21 10.41
C PHE A 34 -5.48 2.57 10.81
N PHE A 35 -5.14 3.86 10.83
CA PHE A 35 -3.82 4.33 11.23
C PHE A 35 -3.54 4.04 12.70
N VAL A 36 -4.49 4.30 13.60
CA VAL A 36 -4.37 3.93 15.02
C VAL A 36 -4.07 2.45 15.16
N ALA A 37 -4.79 1.58 14.43
CA ALA A 37 -4.59 0.14 14.50
C ALA A 37 -3.20 -0.32 14.00
N ILE A 38 -2.64 0.30 12.96
CA ILE A 38 -1.29 -0.06 12.48
C ILE A 38 -0.15 0.59 13.27
N PHE A 39 -0.40 1.70 13.97
CA PHE A 39 0.62 2.43 14.74
C PHE A 39 0.66 2.03 16.21
N ALA A 40 -0.49 1.76 16.84
CA ALA A 40 -0.56 1.45 18.26
C ALA A 40 0.41 0.32 18.68
N PRO A 41 0.56 -0.79 17.91
CA PRO A 41 1.53 -1.83 18.26
C PRO A 41 2.98 -1.32 18.33
N PHE A 42 3.38 -0.44 17.42
CA PHE A 42 4.75 0.13 17.37
C PHE A 42 5.00 1.05 18.56
N ILE A 43 4.02 1.90 18.92
CA ILE A 43 4.12 2.77 20.09
C ILE A 43 4.20 1.93 21.37
N ILE A 44 3.38 0.90 21.49
CA ILE A 44 3.42 -0.01 22.65
C ILE A 44 4.77 -0.74 22.73
N ALA A 45 5.35 -1.15 21.60
CA ALA A 45 6.65 -1.80 21.56
C ALA A 45 7.78 -0.87 22.04
N GLU A 46 7.77 0.39 21.58
CA GLU A 46 8.71 1.42 22.04
C GLU A 46 8.57 1.68 23.55
N LEU A 47 7.35 1.84 24.05
CA LEU A 47 7.09 2.10 25.47
C LEU A 47 7.44 0.92 26.39
N LYS A 48 7.48 -0.30 25.86
CA LYS A 48 7.84 -1.52 26.60
C LYS A 48 9.33 -1.87 26.51
N CYS A 49 10.13 -1.05 25.84
CA CYS A 49 11.57 -1.28 25.80
C CYS A 49 12.16 -1.19 27.22
N GLY A 50 12.94 -2.19 27.62
CA GLY A 50 13.65 -2.19 28.90
C GLY A 50 14.87 -1.28 28.86
N GLU A 51 15.45 -0.99 30.03
CA GLU A 51 16.56 -0.03 30.21
C GLU A 51 17.79 -0.32 29.34
N ASN A 52 18.01 -1.59 28.96
CA ASN A 52 19.17 -2.04 28.17
C ASN A 52 18.80 -2.53 26.75
N THR A 53 17.61 -2.18 26.26
CA THR A 53 17.14 -2.60 24.93
C THR A 53 16.66 -1.41 24.11
N ILE A 54 16.76 -1.50 22.79
CA ILE A 54 16.18 -0.54 21.85
C ILE A 54 15.22 -1.26 20.92
N PHE A 55 14.09 -0.63 20.61
CA PHE A 55 13.16 -1.19 19.64
C PHE A 55 13.68 -0.91 18.23
N GLY A 56 13.89 -1.98 17.46
CA GLY A 56 14.46 -1.88 16.10
C GLY A 56 13.52 -1.29 15.05
N GLY A 57 12.29 -0.93 15.41
CA GLY A 57 11.32 -0.32 14.49
C GLY A 57 10.49 -1.29 13.65
N PHE A 58 10.60 -2.62 13.85
CA PHE A 58 9.86 -3.60 13.06
C PHE A 58 9.16 -4.62 13.96
N LEU A 59 7.84 -4.79 13.78
CA LEU A 59 7.04 -5.82 14.45
C LEU A 59 6.61 -6.96 13.54
N PHE A 60 6.68 -6.76 12.23
CA PHE A 60 6.35 -7.77 11.23
C PHE A 60 7.53 -7.92 10.28
N ASN A 61 7.94 -9.17 10.07
CA ASN A 61 9.06 -9.53 9.20
C ASN A 61 10.32 -8.64 9.39
N PRO A 62 10.92 -8.62 10.60
CA PRO A 62 12.04 -7.74 10.91
C PRO A 62 13.30 -8.03 10.10
N ILE A 63 13.47 -9.27 9.60
CA ILE A 63 14.59 -9.65 8.74
C ILE A 63 14.52 -8.85 7.43
N ASP A 64 13.35 -8.83 6.78
CA ASP A 64 13.15 -8.04 5.57
C ASP A 64 13.22 -6.54 5.86
N GLY A 65 12.63 -6.09 6.98
CA GLY A 65 12.71 -4.69 7.43
C GLY A 65 14.15 -4.17 7.51
N ASN A 66 15.02 -4.91 8.18
CA ASN A 66 16.44 -4.60 8.27
C ASN A 66 17.15 -4.68 6.92
N SER A 67 16.79 -5.65 6.07
CA SER A 67 17.30 -5.74 4.71
C SER A 67 16.90 -4.54 3.85
N TYR A 68 15.71 -3.96 4.06
CA TYR A 68 15.29 -2.72 3.40
C TYR A 68 16.05 -1.51 3.91
N LEU A 69 16.32 -1.40 5.21
CA LEU A 69 17.19 -0.34 5.75
C LEU A 69 18.60 -0.42 5.17
N ALA A 70 19.16 -1.63 5.01
CA ALA A 70 20.46 -1.81 4.38
C ALA A 70 20.46 -1.35 2.91
N LYS A 71 19.38 -1.59 2.16
CA LYS A 71 19.21 -1.06 0.80
C LYS A 71 19.07 0.47 0.82
N MET A 72 18.29 1.04 1.73
CA MET A 72 18.20 2.49 1.91
C MET A 72 19.56 3.09 2.27
N TYR A 73 20.38 2.40 3.06
CA TYR A 73 21.74 2.85 3.37
C TYR A 73 22.63 2.92 2.11
N GLN A 74 22.53 1.95 1.19
CA GLN A 74 23.23 2.04 -0.11
C GLN A 74 22.82 3.29 -0.90
N GLY A 75 21.51 3.59 -0.97
CA GLY A 75 21.03 4.83 -1.57
C GLY A 75 21.51 6.08 -0.85
N TRP A 76 21.58 6.04 0.48
CA TRP A 76 22.10 7.13 1.31
C TRP A 76 23.58 7.42 1.02
N VAL A 77 24.43 6.40 0.85
CA VAL A 77 25.83 6.62 0.44
C VAL A 77 25.97 7.04 -1.03
N GLY A 78 24.90 6.94 -1.83
CA GLY A 78 24.84 7.50 -3.18
C GLY A 78 24.64 6.50 -4.31
N GLU A 79 24.43 5.22 -3.99
CA GLU A 79 24.33 4.14 -4.99
C GLU A 79 22.93 4.04 -5.60
N TRP A 80 22.86 3.98 -6.92
CA TRP A 80 21.63 3.62 -7.66
C TRP A 80 21.63 2.17 -8.15
N ARG A 81 22.79 1.50 -8.11
CA ARG A 81 22.94 0.09 -8.45
C ARG A 81 23.10 -0.69 -7.16
N PHE A 82 22.07 -1.45 -6.81
CA PHE A 82 22.12 -2.35 -5.65
C PHE A 82 23.25 -3.37 -5.81
N LYS A 83 24.07 -3.51 -4.77
CA LYS A 83 25.13 -4.50 -4.66
C LYS A 83 24.88 -5.38 -3.44
N LEU A 84 25.31 -6.63 -3.52
CA LEU A 84 25.30 -7.55 -2.39
C LEU A 84 26.48 -7.21 -1.47
N PRO A 85 26.26 -6.73 -0.23
CA PRO A 85 27.35 -6.23 0.61
C PRO A 85 28.22 -7.33 1.22
N PHE A 86 27.75 -8.59 1.21
CA PHE A 86 28.40 -9.72 1.91
C PHE A 86 28.89 -10.83 0.97
N THR A 87 29.12 -10.52 -0.31
CA THR A 87 29.74 -11.45 -1.27
C THR A 87 31.18 -11.00 -1.57
N SER A 88 32.08 -11.97 -1.75
CA SER A 88 33.44 -11.72 -2.22
C SER A 88 33.48 -11.14 -3.64
N GLU A 89 32.41 -11.35 -4.41
CA GLU A 89 32.27 -10.89 -5.79
C GLU A 89 30.96 -10.08 -5.93
N PRO A 90 30.94 -8.80 -5.52
CA PRO A 90 29.74 -7.97 -5.59
C PRO A 90 29.30 -7.63 -7.01
N GLY A 91 30.20 -7.78 -7.99
CA GLY A 91 29.99 -7.38 -9.38
C GLY A 91 29.68 -5.88 -9.53
N ASP A 92 29.17 -5.50 -10.69
CA ASP A 92 28.85 -4.09 -10.98
C ASP A 92 27.54 -3.62 -10.32
N GLY A 93 26.77 -4.53 -9.71
CA GLY A 93 25.45 -4.26 -9.17
C GLY A 93 24.35 -4.13 -10.22
N ALA A 94 23.09 -4.01 -9.78
CA ALA A 94 21.90 -3.97 -10.65
C ALA A 94 20.88 -2.90 -10.21
N TYR A 95 20.03 -2.46 -11.13
CA TYR A 95 18.93 -1.52 -10.85
C TYR A 95 17.74 -2.22 -10.17
N LEU A 96 17.99 -2.76 -8.99
CA LEU A 96 17.01 -3.43 -8.13
C LEU A 96 16.75 -2.58 -6.89
N PHE A 97 15.57 -2.76 -6.30
CA PHE A 97 15.16 -2.05 -5.08
C PHE A 97 15.22 -0.52 -5.20
N LEU A 98 14.97 0.00 -6.41
CA LEU A 98 15.07 1.44 -6.72
C LEU A 98 14.24 2.32 -5.79
N LEU A 99 13.08 1.86 -5.33
CA LEU A 99 12.30 2.55 -4.31
C LEU A 99 13.14 2.80 -3.04
N TYR A 100 13.78 1.76 -2.51
CA TYR A 100 14.56 1.86 -1.28
C TYR A 100 15.84 2.66 -1.47
N LEU A 101 16.52 2.51 -2.61
CA LEU A 101 17.67 3.35 -2.95
C LEU A 101 17.26 4.84 -3.02
N ALA A 102 16.14 5.15 -3.70
CA ALA A 102 15.60 6.50 -3.76
C ALA A 102 15.23 7.04 -2.36
N LEU A 103 14.61 6.24 -1.50
CA LEU A 103 14.33 6.63 -0.11
C LEU A 103 15.62 6.93 0.68
N GLY A 104 16.69 6.20 0.41
CA GLY A 104 18.03 6.48 0.93
C GLY A 104 18.57 7.85 0.51
N HIS A 105 18.44 8.18 -0.77
CA HIS A 105 18.79 9.51 -1.29
C HIS A 105 17.95 10.62 -0.66
N LEU A 106 16.64 10.40 -0.47
CA LEU A 106 15.77 11.36 0.22
C LEU A 106 16.20 11.56 1.67
N ALA A 107 16.52 10.47 2.38
CA ALA A 107 17.03 10.56 3.74
C ALA A 107 18.34 11.36 3.81
N ARG A 108 19.25 11.19 2.84
CA ARG A 108 20.47 11.99 2.73
C ARG A 108 20.15 13.47 2.46
N LEU A 109 19.30 13.75 1.47
CA LEU A 109 18.97 15.11 1.03
C LEU A 109 18.37 15.96 2.16
N PHE A 110 17.51 15.36 2.98
CA PHE A 110 16.83 16.06 4.08
C PHE A 110 17.48 15.85 5.44
N HIS A 111 18.63 15.16 5.51
CA HIS A 111 19.31 14.81 6.76
C HIS A 111 18.40 14.09 7.78
N LEU A 112 17.57 13.17 7.29
CA LEU A 112 16.61 12.43 8.11
C LEU A 112 17.11 11.01 8.44
N PRO A 113 16.76 10.44 9.61
CA PRO A 113 17.06 9.04 9.93
C PRO A 113 16.39 8.08 8.93
N LEU A 114 17.11 7.04 8.49
CA LEU A 114 16.59 6.06 7.52
C LEU A 114 15.32 5.37 8.03
N LEU A 115 15.28 5.01 9.31
CA LEU A 115 14.11 4.39 9.93
C LEU A 115 12.87 5.31 9.89
N PHE A 116 13.08 6.61 10.12
CA PHE A 116 12.01 7.59 10.00
C PHE A 116 11.48 7.69 8.57
N VAL A 117 12.38 7.81 7.58
CA VAL A 117 12.00 7.87 6.15
C VAL A 117 11.31 6.58 5.70
N PHE A 118 11.73 5.42 6.20
CA PHE A 118 11.07 4.15 5.96
C PHE A 118 9.61 4.18 6.44
N HIS A 119 9.37 4.55 7.69
CA HIS A 119 8.00 4.59 8.23
C HIS A 119 7.16 5.70 7.60
N LEU A 120 7.75 6.84 7.25
CA LEU A 120 7.07 7.89 6.50
C LEU A 120 6.63 7.39 5.13
N SER A 121 7.50 6.67 4.42
CA SER A 121 7.16 6.04 3.14
C SER A 121 6.07 4.98 3.31
N ARG A 122 6.11 4.18 4.38
CA ARG A 122 5.05 3.23 4.72
C ARG A 122 3.70 3.93 4.89
N VAL A 123 3.65 4.99 5.69
CA VAL A 123 2.42 5.74 5.98
C VAL A 123 1.86 6.40 4.73
N THR A 124 2.71 7.06 3.95
CA THR A 124 2.30 7.71 2.69
C THR A 124 1.79 6.70 1.68
N GLY A 125 2.44 5.53 1.57
CA GLY A 125 1.95 4.39 0.79
C GLY A 125 0.57 3.91 1.24
N SER A 126 0.33 3.80 2.55
CA SER A 126 -0.96 3.41 3.12
C SER A 126 -2.06 4.45 2.85
N ILE A 127 -1.74 5.75 2.94
CA ILE A 127 -2.68 6.83 2.58
C ILE A 127 -3.06 6.71 1.10
N PHE A 128 -2.06 6.51 0.23
CA PHE A 128 -2.26 6.34 -1.19
C PHE A 128 -3.13 5.10 -1.49
N LEU A 129 -2.92 3.99 -0.79
CA LEU A 129 -3.75 2.80 -0.89
C LEU A 129 -5.21 3.05 -0.50
N LEU A 130 -5.47 3.61 0.69
CA LEU A 130 -6.83 3.88 1.15
C LEU A 130 -7.58 4.82 0.21
N TRP A 131 -6.90 5.86 -0.28
CA TRP A 131 -7.47 6.75 -1.30
C TRP A 131 -7.78 6.01 -2.61
N SER A 132 -6.85 5.19 -3.09
CA SER A 132 -7.01 4.41 -4.33
C SER A 132 -8.17 3.41 -4.21
N LEU A 133 -8.28 2.74 -3.07
CA LEU A 133 -9.37 1.81 -2.75
C LEU A 133 -10.72 2.52 -2.70
N TRP A 134 -10.81 3.65 -2.01
CA TRP A 134 -12.04 4.45 -1.96
C TRP A 134 -12.46 4.95 -3.35
N SER A 135 -11.48 5.37 -4.15
CA SER A 135 -11.66 5.83 -5.54
C SER A 135 -12.14 4.69 -6.45
N PHE A 136 -11.52 3.51 -6.34
CA PHE A 136 -11.85 2.32 -7.11
C PHE A 136 -13.27 1.83 -6.81
N LEU A 137 -13.62 1.64 -5.53
CA LEU A 137 -14.95 1.21 -5.10
C LEU A 137 -16.06 2.18 -5.54
N GLY A 138 -15.73 3.48 -5.64
CA GLY A 138 -16.65 4.50 -6.13
C GLY A 138 -17.03 4.36 -7.60
N GLU A 139 -16.29 3.61 -8.40
CA GLU A 139 -16.65 3.33 -9.80
C GLU A 139 -17.67 2.17 -9.91
N PHE A 140 -17.81 1.32 -8.88
CA PHE A 140 -18.68 0.14 -8.91
C PHE A 140 -19.94 0.27 -8.06
N TYR A 141 -19.87 1.04 -6.96
CA TYR A 141 -20.97 1.15 -6.00
C TYR A 141 -21.54 2.57 -5.97
N GLU A 142 -22.72 2.75 -6.57
CA GLU A 142 -23.49 4.00 -6.51
C GLU A 142 -24.08 4.24 -5.12
N ASN A 143 -24.54 3.18 -4.43
CA ASN A 143 -25.13 3.28 -3.10
C ASN A 143 -24.04 3.62 -2.05
N PRO A 144 -24.11 4.79 -1.38
CA PRO A 144 -23.08 5.21 -0.43
C PRO A 144 -22.92 4.26 0.76
N ARG A 145 -23.99 3.59 1.20
CA ARG A 145 -23.91 2.63 2.33
C ARG A 145 -23.11 1.39 1.94
N VAL A 146 -23.37 0.85 0.74
CA VAL A 146 -22.66 -0.32 0.22
C VAL A 146 -21.19 0.02 -0.01
N ARG A 147 -20.90 1.17 -0.62
CA ARG A 147 -19.52 1.65 -0.81
C ARG A 147 -18.76 1.77 0.50
N LYS A 148 -19.38 2.36 1.54
CA LYS A 148 -18.78 2.51 2.88
C LYS A 148 -18.48 1.18 3.53
N PHE A 149 -19.44 0.26 3.48
CA PHE A 149 -19.27 -1.09 4.01
C PHE A 149 -18.16 -1.84 3.28
N ALA A 150 -18.17 -1.84 1.94
CA ALA A 150 -17.14 -2.45 1.11
C ALA A 150 -15.75 -1.85 1.40
N PHE A 151 -15.65 -0.53 1.57
CA PHE A 151 -14.39 0.12 1.91
C PHE A 151 -13.87 -0.29 3.28
N ALA A 152 -14.71 -0.28 4.32
CA ALA A 152 -14.31 -0.72 5.65
C ALA A 152 -13.90 -2.20 5.64
N LEU A 153 -14.71 -3.06 5.01
CA LEU A 153 -14.43 -4.49 4.91
C LEU A 153 -13.14 -4.76 4.12
N ALA A 154 -12.90 -4.09 2.99
CA ALA A 154 -11.68 -4.28 2.22
C ALA A 154 -10.44 -3.67 2.91
N SER A 155 -10.60 -2.60 3.69
CA SER A 155 -9.49 -1.99 4.42
C SER A 155 -9.02 -2.89 5.56
N PHE A 156 -9.94 -3.45 6.36
CA PHE A 156 -9.60 -4.24 7.56
C PHE A 156 -9.65 -5.75 7.36
N GLY A 157 -10.29 -6.23 6.30
CA GLY A 157 -10.45 -7.65 6.02
C GLY A 157 -9.12 -8.25 5.55
N SER A 158 -8.79 -9.41 6.10
CA SER A 158 -7.64 -10.22 5.68
C SER A 158 -8.06 -11.52 5.00
N GLY A 159 -9.31 -11.64 4.54
CA GLY A 159 -9.91 -12.88 4.05
C GLY A 159 -10.75 -13.61 5.12
N MET A 160 -10.90 -14.92 4.98
CA MET A 160 -11.71 -15.79 5.86
C MET A 160 -10.90 -16.90 6.54
N GLY A 161 -9.59 -16.93 6.33
CA GLY A 161 -8.66 -17.95 6.81
C GLY A 161 -8.49 -17.96 8.33
N TRP A 162 -8.97 -16.93 9.03
CA TRP A 162 -9.11 -16.94 10.49
C TRP A 162 -10.11 -17.99 11.00
N LEU A 163 -11.10 -18.38 10.19
CA LEU A 163 -12.03 -19.46 10.52
C LEU A 163 -11.34 -20.82 10.64
N LEU A 164 -10.16 -20.97 10.03
CA LEU A 164 -9.38 -22.19 10.06
C LEU A 164 -8.37 -22.23 11.23
N LEU A 165 -8.19 -21.12 11.96
CA LEU A 165 -7.29 -21.06 13.12
C LEU A 165 -7.68 -22.05 14.24
N PRO A 166 -8.97 -22.22 14.62
CA PRO A 166 -9.35 -23.21 15.64
C PRO A 166 -9.01 -24.65 15.25
N PHE A 167 -8.83 -24.90 13.94
CA PHE A 167 -8.44 -26.19 13.38
C PHE A 167 -6.92 -26.31 13.20
N GLY A 168 -6.14 -25.37 13.74
CA GLY A 168 -4.68 -25.37 13.69
C GLY A 168 -4.08 -24.89 12.36
N ALA A 169 -4.89 -24.37 11.44
CA ALA A 169 -4.40 -23.92 10.14
C ALA A 169 -3.98 -22.45 10.17
N PHE A 170 -2.71 -22.19 9.84
CA PHE A 170 -2.17 -20.85 9.63
C PHE A 170 -2.21 -20.50 8.14
N THR A 171 -3.26 -19.78 7.74
CA THR A 171 -3.56 -19.49 6.34
C THR A 171 -2.77 -18.29 5.81
N SER A 172 -2.76 -18.12 4.49
CA SER A 172 -2.14 -16.99 3.79
C SER A 172 -2.57 -15.62 4.31
N ASP A 173 -3.75 -15.55 4.88
CA ASP A 173 -4.42 -14.37 5.44
C ASP A 173 -3.60 -13.68 6.55
N PHE A 174 -2.65 -14.41 7.14
CA PHE A 174 -1.81 -13.92 8.23
C PHE A 174 -0.38 -13.55 7.83
N TRP A 175 0.08 -13.94 6.63
CA TRP A 175 1.49 -13.79 6.27
C TRP A 175 1.75 -13.29 4.84
N VAL A 176 0.79 -13.42 3.92
CA VAL A 176 0.89 -12.87 2.56
C VAL A 176 0.45 -11.41 2.60
N ALA A 177 1.40 -10.53 2.94
CA ALA A 177 1.14 -9.11 3.13
C ALA A 177 0.71 -8.40 1.84
N GLU A 178 1.08 -8.93 0.68
CA GLU A 178 0.82 -8.38 -0.66
C GLU A 178 -0.67 -8.35 -1.04
N THR A 179 -1.51 -9.14 -0.37
CA THR A 179 -2.91 -9.35 -0.76
C THR A 179 -3.89 -8.45 -0.01
N TYR A 180 -3.54 -8.03 1.21
CA TYR A 180 -4.49 -7.45 2.16
C TYR A 180 -4.11 -6.02 2.53
N PRO A 181 -4.97 -5.00 2.31
CA PRO A 181 -4.63 -3.61 2.56
C PRO A 181 -4.09 -3.31 3.96
N PHE A 182 -4.71 -3.90 4.99
CA PHE A 182 -4.24 -3.76 6.37
C PHE A 182 -2.82 -4.31 6.56
N LEU A 183 -2.60 -5.58 6.19
CA LEU A 183 -1.32 -6.26 6.39
C LEU A 183 -0.21 -5.65 5.52
N SER A 184 -0.50 -5.29 4.27
CA SER A 184 0.38 -4.49 3.41
C SER A 184 0.86 -3.23 4.11
N SER A 185 -0.09 -2.44 4.62
CA SER A 185 0.16 -1.15 5.29
C SER A 185 0.90 -1.31 6.61
N TYR A 186 0.69 -2.44 7.30
CA TYR A 186 1.39 -2.79 8.52
C TYR A 186 2.86 -3.18 8.26
N ALA A 187 3.11 -3.94 7.18
CA ALA A 187 4.40 -4.55 6.90
C ALA A 187 5.45 -3.56 6.37
N ASN A 188 5.31 -3.07 5.13
CA ASN A 188 6.40 -2.39 4.41
C ASN A 188 5.86 -1.31 3.44
N PRO A 189 6.71 -0.37 2.95
CA PRO A 189 6.26 0.68 2.02
C PRO A 189 5.78 0.19 0.65
N HIS A 190 6.45 -0.78 0.04
CA HIS A 190 6.18 -1.13 -1.37
C HIS A 190 4.89 -1.93 -1.58
N PHE A 191 4.42 -2.69 -0.59
CA PHE A 191 3.17 -3.44 -0.68
C PHE A 191 1.94 -2.55 -0.84
N PRO A 192 1.67 -1.56 0.04
CA PRO A 192 0.50 -0.70 -0.14
C PRO A 192 0.61 0.18 -1.39
N ILE A 193 1.82 0.61 -1.76
CA ILE A 193 2.06 1.33 -3.03
C ILE A 193 1.71 0.43 -4.22
N GLY A 194 2.19 -0.83 -4.22
CA GLY A 194 1.92 -1.79 -5.28
C GLY A 194 0.43 -2.07 -5.44
N LEU A 195 -0.27 -2.36 -4.34
CA LEU A 195 -1.73 -2.55 -4.35
C LEU A 195 -2.48 -1.32 -4.87
N ALA A 196 -2.07 -0.12 -4.44
CA ALA A 196 -2.68 1.12 -4.91
C ALA A 196 -2.52 1.27 -6.44
N LEU A 197 -1.33 1.01 -6.96
CA LEU A 197 -1.06 1.05 -8.41
C LEU A 197 -1.87 0.00 -9.17
N VAL A 198 -2.02 -1.21 -8.64
CA VAL A 198 -2.88 -2.25 -9.23
C VAL A 198 -4.34 -1.79 -9.29
N LEU A 199 -4.87 -1.19 -8.23
CA LEU A 199 -6.24 -0.65 -8.21
C LEU A 199 -6.43 0.46 -9.25
N TRP A 200 -5.43 1.32 -9.43
CA TRP A 200 -5.46 2.32 -10.49
C TRP A 200 -5.41 1.69 -11.87
N LEU A 201 -4.53 0.72 -12.11
CA LEU A 201 -4.42 0.02 -13.38
C LEU A 201 -5.74 -0.66 -13.79
N LEU A 202 -6.43 -1.29 -12.82
CA LEU A 202 -7.69 -2.00 -13.04
C LEU A 202 -8.91 -1.08 -13.12
N LYS A 203 -8.75 0.24 -12.93
CA LYS A 203 -9.87 1.16 -12.92
C LYS A 203 -10.53 1.22 -14.31
N PRO A 204 -11.86 1.00 -14.43
CA PRO A 204 -12.55 0.86 -15.72
C PRO A 204 -12.29 2.01 -16.71
N ARG A 205 -12.20 3.26 -16.23
CA ARG A 205 -11.91 4.45 -17.04
C ARG A 205 -10.55 4.43 -17.75
N ILE A 206 -9.56 3.74 -17.19
CA ILE A 206 -8.27 3.54 -17.85
C ILE A 206 -8.42 2.47 -18.93
N LEU A 207 -9.14 1.38 -18.64
CA LEU A 207 -9.36 0.27 -19.57
C LEU A 207 -10.21 0.67 -20.79
N THR A 208 -11.23 1.51 -20.62
CA THR A 208 -12.05 1.99 -21.76
C THR A 208 -11.26 2.91 -22.69
N LYS A 209 -10.43 3.81 -22.14
CA LYS A 209 -9.54 4.68 -22.94
C LYS A 209 -8.45 3.91 -23.69
N ILE A 210 -7.88 2.86 -23.08
CA ILE A 210 -6.94 1.97 -23.76
C ILE A 210 -7.61 1.25 -24.94
N LYS A 211 -8.85 0.76 -24.75
CA LYS A 211 -9.63 0.12 -25.83
C LYS A 211 -9.97 1.07 -26.99
N GLU A 212 -10.05 2.37 -26.74
CA GLU A 212 -10.25 3.41 -27.77
C GLU A 212 -8.96 3.80 -28.52
N GLY A 213 -7.84 3.08 -28.31
CA GLY A 213 -6.58 3.34 -29.01
C GLY A 213 -5.82 4.57 -28.50
N ARG A 214 -6.24 5.15 -27.37
CA ARG A 214 -5.60 6.30 -26.74
C ARG A 214 -4.66 5.83 -25.63
N TRP A 215 -3.37 5.70 -25.94
CA TRP A 215 -2.33 5.49 -24.94
C TRP A 215 -2.34 6.66 -23.95
N ILE A 216 -2.60 6.36 -22.67
CA ILE A 216 -2.48 7.36 -21.61
C ILE A 216 -1.05 7.25 -21.07
N PHE A 217 -0.21 8.23 -21.40
CA PHE A 217 0.96 8.51 -20.57
C PHE A 217 0.42 9.00 -19.23
N VAL A 218 0.61 8.22 -18.17
CA VAL A 218 0.33 8.65 -16.79
C VAL A 218 1.39 9.69 -16.44
N ALA A 219 1.17 10.93 -16.87
CA ALA A 219 1.95 12.06 -16.43
C ALA A 219 1.51 12.38 -14.99
N PHE A 220 2.38 12.11 -14.03
CA PHE A 220 2.27 12.72 -12.71
C PHE A 220 2.52 14.22 -12.90
N GLY A 221 1.44 14.99 -13.01
CA GLY A 221 1.52 16.44 -13.09
C GLY A 221 1.97 17.01 -11.75
N VAL A 222 3.20 17.51 -11.71
CA VAL A 222 3.55 18.67 -10.89
C VAL A 222 3.40 19.86 -11.83
N THR A 223 2.54 20.79 -11.46
CA THR A 223 2.35 22.10 -12.11
C THR A 223 3.65 22.84 -12.31
#